data_AF-A0A846QBC9-F1
#
_entry.id   AF-A0A846QBC9-F1
#
_cell.length_a   1.000
_cell.length_b   1.000
_cell.length_c   1.000
_cell.angle_alpha   90.00
_cell.angle_beta   90.00
_cell.angle_gamma   90.00
#
_symmetry.space_group_name_H-M   'P 1'
#
loop_
_entity.id
_entity.type
_entity.pdbx_description
1 polymer ?
#
loop_
_entity_poly.entity_id
_entity_poly.type
_entity_poly.pdbx_seq_one_letter_code
_entity_poly.pdbx_strand_id
1 'polypeptide(L)'
;MRWEPLQVHDADVSLEVRDESELAPLLAQIQGQVPGVQLKSLPKAYGVDTKLRVRVRAEGSTREECIEKVKRAIEKLKELMESR
;
A
#
# COMPACT_ATOMS: atom_id res chain seq x y z
N MET A 1 14.36 23.69 19.04
CA MET A 1 13.96 22.38 18.48
C MET A 1 13.23 22.68 17.18
N ARG A 2 13.85 22.39 16.03
CA ARG A 2 13.26 22.69 14.71
C ARG A 2 12.36 21.51 14.35
N TRP A 3 11.05 21.73 14.32
CA TRP A 3 10.11 20.72 13.86
C TRP A 3 10.14 20.74 12.33
N GLU A 4 10.73 19.73 11.73
CA GLU A 4 10.63 19.55 10.29
C GLU A 4 9.33 18.77 10.01
N PRO A 5 8.48 19.24 9.09
CA PRO A 5 7.26 18.52 8.76
C PRO A 5 7.65 17.19 8.09
N LEU A 6 7.07 16.10 8.58
CA LEU A 6 7.17 14.81 7.90
C LEU A 6 6.62 14.96 6.48
N GLN A 7 7.38 14.42 5.52
CA GLN A 7 6.93 14.28 4.15
C GLN A 7 5.96 13.11 4.09
N VAL A 8 5.00 13.20 3.16
CA VAL A 8 4.00 12.16 2.92
C VAL A 8 3.98 11.86 1.43
N HIS A 9 3.93 10.59 1.09
CA HIS A 9 3.70 10.15 -0.28
C HIS A 9 2.66 9.04 -0.31
N ASP A 10 1.70 9.15 -1.21
CA ASP A 10 0.68 8.13 -1.43
C ASP A 10 0.58 7.73 -2.90
N ALA A 11 0.23 6.47 -3.12
CA ALA A 11 -0.03 5.89 -4.43
C ALA A 11 -1.19 4.89 -4.33
N ASP A 12 -2.02 4.86 -5.36
CA ASP A 12 -3.09 3.88 -5.52
C ASP A 12 -2.63 2.77 -6.47
N VAL A 13 -2.82 1.51 -6.07
CA VAL A 13 -2.56 0.35 -6.90
C VAL A 13 -3.83 -0.47 -7.06
N SER A 14 -4.09 -0.94 -8.28
CA SER A 14 -5.24 -1.80 -8.58
C SER A 14 -4.78 -3.24 -8.62
N LEU A 15 -5.48 -4.10 -7.87
CA LEU A 15 -5.20 -5.52 -7.77
C LEU A 15 -6.38 -6.33 -8.27
N GLU A 16 -6.09 -7.41 -8.99
CA GLU A 16 -7.07 -8.39 -9.43
C GLU A 16 -7.33 -9.39 -8.30
N VAL A 17 -8.01 -8.94 -7.25
CA VAL A 17 -8.38 -9.77 -6.10
C VAL A 17 -9.90 -9.90 -6.04
N ARG A 18 -10.38 -11.14 -5.92
CA ARG A 18 -11.82 -11.46 -5.95
C ARG A 18 -12.53 -11.01 -4.68
N ASP A 19 -11.88 -11.16 -3.52
CA ASP A 19 -12.50 -10.93 -2.21
C ASP A 19 -11.68 -10.01 -1.29
N GLU A 20 -12.35 -9.10 -0.58
CA GLU A 20 -11.70 -8.15 0.35
C GLU A 20 -11.10 -8.84 1.58
N SER A 21 -11.65 -9.98 1.99
CA SER A 21 -11.15 -10.76 3.14
C SER A 21 -9.76 -11.33 2.87
N GLU A 22 -9.37 -11.49 1.60
CA GLU A 22 -8.04 -11.93 1.22
C GLU A 22 -7.00 -10.81 1.30
N LEU A 23 -7.42 -9.54 1.20
CA LEU A 23 -6.51 -8.39 1.28
C LEU A 23 -6.06 -8.12 2.71
N ALA A 24 -6.97 -8.16 3.68
CA ALA A 24 -6.68 -7.81 5.07
C ALA A 24 -5.41 -8.48 5.64
N PRO A 25 -5.20 -9.81 5.54
CA PRO A 25 -3.98 -10.45 6.02
C PRO A 25 -2.73 -10.03 5.24
N LEU A 26 -2.84 -9.82 3.92
CA LEU A 26 -1.73 -9.37 3.08
C LEU A 26 -1.28 -7.95 3.46
N LEU A 27 -2.24 -7.04 3.67
CA LEU A 27 -1.96 -5.67 4.09
C LEU A 27 -1.26 -5.64 5.46
N ALA A 28 -1.72 -6.45 6.41
CA ALA A 28 -1.10 -6.58 7.72
C ALA A 28 0.33 -7.13 7.62
N GLN A 29 0.55 -8.13 6.76
CA GLN A 29 1.87 -8.71 6.53
C GLN A 29 2.85 -7.70 5.94
N ILE A 30 2.40 -6.85 5.01
CA ILE A 30 3.24 -5.80 4.41
C ILE A 30 3.58 -4.72 5.43
N GLN A 31 2.61 -4.29 6.26
CA GLN A 31 2.88 -3.32 7.32
C GLN A 31 3.92 -3.83 8.34
N GLY A 32 3.93 -5.14 8.61
CA GLY A 32 4.98 -5.76 9.44
C GLY A 32 6.36 -5.80 8.78
N GLN A 33 6.44 -5.82 7.45
CA GLN A 33 7.69 -5.90 6.70
C GLN A 33 8.25 -4.52 6.28
N VAL A 34 7.38 -3.51 6.17
CA VAL A 34 7.74 -2.17 5.74
C VAL A 34 7.29 -1.19 6.83
N PRO A 35 8.15 -0.84 7.79
CA PRO A 35 7.78 0.11 8.83
C PRO A 35 7.58 1.51 8.22
N GLY A 36 6.56 2.22 8.71
CA GLY A 36 6.25 3.59 8.27
C GLY A 36 5.41 3.67 6.98
N VAL A 37 4.76 2.57 6.58
CA VAL A 37 3.69 2.61 5.57
C VAL A 37 2.33 2.27 6.18
N GLN A 38 1.29 2.87 5.62
CA GLN A 38 -0.10 2.52 5.86
C GLN A 38 -0.69 2.00 4.55
N LEU A 39 -1.35 0.85 4.61
CA LEU A 39 -2.09 0.30 3.48
C LEU A 39 -3.57 0.25 3.83
N LYS A 40 -4.41 0.71 2.91
CA LYS A 40 -5.88 0.65 3.04
C LYS A 40 -6.49 0.17 1.75
N SER A 41 -7.36 -0.83 1.81
CA SER A 41 -8.25 -1.14 0.69
C SER A 41 -9.26 -0.01 0.52
N LEU A 42 -9.56 0.32 -0.73
CA LEU A 42 -10.61 1.24 -1.12
C LEU A 42 -11.76 0.40 -1.71
N PRO A 43 -13.02 0.83 -1.49
CA PRO A 43 -14.18 0.09 -1.98
C PRO A 43 -14.09 -0.12 -3.50
N LYS A 44 -14.56 -1.30 -3.95
CA LYS A 44 -14.66 -1.64 -5.37
C LYS A 44 -15.41 -0.52 -6.09
N ALA A 45 -14.87 -0.06 -7.22
CA ALA A 45 -15.71 0.70 -8.15
C ALA A 45 -16.79 -0.27 -8.66
N TYR A 46 -18.06 0.08 -8.47
CA TYR A 46 -19.17 -0.75 -8.96
C TYR A 46 -19.02 -0.96 -10.49
N GLY A 47 -18.80 -2.20 -10.91
CA GLY A 47 -18.56 -2.57 -12.30
C GLY A 47 -18.21 -4.05 -12.47
N VAL A 48 -18.32 -4.55 -13.71
CA VAL A 48 -18.08 -5.96 -14.09
C VAL A 48 -16.62 -6.41 -13.84
N ASP A 49 -15.71 -5.44 -13.68
CA ASP A 49 -14.29 -5.63 -13.45
C ASP A 49 -14.02 -5.60 -11.93
N THR A 50 -13.83 -6.78 -11.32
CA THR A 50 -13.69 -6.94 -9.86
C THR A 50 -12.27 -6.58 -9.39
N LYS A 51 -11.76 -5.40 -9.76
CA LYS A 51 -10.46 -4.92 -9.30
C LYS A 51 -10.60 -4.19 -7.97
N LEU A 52 -9.84 -4.64 -6.97
CA LEU A 52 -9.75 -3.98 -5.67
C LEU A 52 -8.63 -2.94 -5.72
N ARG A 53 -8.91 -1.73 -5.22
CA ARG A 53 -7.88 -0.68 -5.12
C ARG A 53 -7.29 -0.68 -3.73
N VAL A 54 -5.97 -0.58 -3.64
CA VAL A 54 -5.25 -0.43 -2.38
C VAL A 54 -4.49 0.89 -2.45
N ARG A 55 -4.72 1.75 -1.46
CA ARG A 55 -3.93 2.94 -1.24
C ARG A 55 -2.75 2.61 -0.34
N VAL A 56 -1.56 2.93 -0.81
CA VAL A 56 -0.30 2.83 -0.05
C VAL A 56 0.13 4.24 0.29
N ARG A 57 0.30 4.53 1.57
CA ARG A 57 0.78 5.82 2.07
C ARG A 57 2.05 5.60 2.90
N ALA A 58 3.06 6.43 2.71
CA ALA A 58 4.26 6.44 3.54
C ALA A 58 4.49 7.83 4.14
N GLU A 59 5.10 7.84 5.32
CA GLU A 59 5.51 9.05 6.04
C GLU A 59 6.99 8.93 6.38
N GLY A 60 7.72 10.05 6.27
CA GLY A 60 9.18 10.02 6.41
C GLY A 60 9.82 11.41 6.46
N SER A 61 11.13 11.44 6.70
CA SER A 61 11.89 12.69 6.81
C SER A 61 12.14 13.35 5.45
N THR A 62 12.18 12.56 4.38
CA THR A 62 12.39 13.06 3.02
C THR A 62 11.35 12.49 2.05
N ARG A 63 11.11 13.21 0.96
CA ARG A 63 10.23 12.75 -0.12
C ARG A 63 10.75 11.46 -0.75
N GLU A 64 12.06 11.34 -0.94
CA GLU A 64 12.70 10.14 -1.50
C GLU A 64 12.48 8.91 -0.61
N GLU A 65 12.62 9.06 0.72
CA GLU A 65 12.33 7.99 1.67
C GLU A 65 10.87 7.54 1.58
N CYS A 66 9.93 8.48 1.48
CA CYS A 66 8.51 8.16 1.33
C CYS A 66 8.24 7.40 0.01
N ILE A 67 8.85 7.84 -1.09
CA ILE A 67 8.72 7.18 -2.40
C ILE A 67 9.26 5.76 -2.34
N GLU A 68 10.44 5.54 -1.77
CA GLU A 68 11.05 4.20 -1.65
C GLU A 68 10.22 3.27 -0.75
N LYS A 69 9.68 3.78 0.35
CA LYS A 69 8.74 3.04 1.21
C LYS A 69 7.49 2.61 0.43
N VAL A 70 6.87 3.51 -0.33
CA VAL A 70 5.69 3.21 -1.17
C VAL A 70 6.03 2.17 -2.22
N LYS A 71 7.12 2.36 -2.98
CA LYS A 71 7.56 1.39 -4.01
C LYS A 71 7.79 0.01 -3.41
N ARG A 72 8.50 -0.08 -2.28
CA ARG A 72 8.79 -1.36 -1.63
C ARG A 72 7.54 -2.07 -1.14
N ALA A 73 6.55 -1.31 -0.64
CA ALA A 73 5.26 -1.87 -0.25
C ALA A 73 4.47 -2.38 -1.47
N ILE A 74 4.49 -1.66 -2.60
CA ILE A 74 3.86 -2.09 -3.85
C ILE A 74 4.54 -3.34 -4.43
N GLU A 75 5.86 -3.39 -4.46
CA GLU A 75 6.60 -4.55 -4.96
C GLU A 75 6.28 -5.79 -4.12
N LYS A 76 6.30 -5.68 -2.78
CA LYS A 76 5.90 -6.78 -1.89
C LYS A 76 4.46 -7.23 -2.11
N LEU A 77 3.56 -6.28 -2.38
CA LEU A 77 2.17 -6.59 -2.68
C LEU A 77 2.05 -7.40 -3.97
N LYS A 78 2.84 -7.08 -5.02
CA LYS A 78 2.90 -7.87 -6.25
C LYS A 78 3.51 -9.26 -6.00
N GLU A 79 4.63 -9.34 -5.28
CA GLU A 79 5.29 -10.63 -4.97
C GLU A 79 4.34 -11.60 -4.25
N LEU A 80 3.56 -11.09 -3.27
CA LEU A 80 2.57 -11.89 -2.54
C LEU A 80 1.38 -12.32 -3.42
N MET A 81 1.05 -11.52 -4.44
CA MET A 81 0.00 -11.84 -5.41
C MET A 81 0.47 -12.85 -6.46
N GLU A 82 1.73 -12.80 -6.88
CA GLU A 82 2.31 -13.75 -7.85
C GLU A 82 2.67 -15.11 -7.22
N SER A 83 2.93 -15.15 -5.91
CA SER A 83 3.17 -16.41 -5.18
C SER A 83 1.90 -17.19 -4.80
N ARG A 84 0.72 -16.74 -5.27
CA ARG A 84 -0.60 -17.35 -5.02
C ARG A 84 -1.12 -18.08 -6.24
#